data_AF-A0AA39LJT6-F1
#
_entry.id   AF-A0AA39LJT6-F1
#
_cell.length_a   1.000
_cell.length_b   1.000
_cell.length_c   1.000
_cell.angle_alpha   90.00
_cell.angle_beta   90.00
_cell.angle_gamma   90.00
#
_symmetry.space_group_name_H-M   'P 1'
#
loop_
_entity.id
_entity.type
_entity.pdbx_description
1 polymer ?
#
loop_
_entity_poly.entity_id
_entity_poly.type
_entity_poly.pdbx_seq_one_letter_code
_entity_poly.pdbx_strand_id
1 'polypeptide(L)'
;MNDTHHKKYHLTKEEFENKANAAQYHHYTGKEELETGIRPDGSIDLNCPCMHSALAHRCGHLFRLAIQCFNASTTNPKGNDCLERFKEHALCGKRFT
;
A
#
# COMPACT_ATOMS: atom_id res chain seq x y z
N MET A 1 5.56 -20.41 19.88
CA MET A 1 4.81 -19.14 19.75
C MET A 1 5.84 -18.13 19.32
N ASN A 2 5.88 -17.78 18.03
CA ASN A 2 7.02 -17.06 17.46
C ASN A 2 6.82 -15.56 17.58
N ASP A 3 7.87 -14.88 18.02
CA ASP A 3 7.87 -13.47 18.37
C ASP A 3 7.91 -12.59 17.11
N THR A 4 6.83 -11.89 16.80
CA THR A 4 6.78 -10.95 15.67
C THR A 4 7.56 -9.69 15.99
N HIS A 5 8.85 -9.68 15.64
CA HIS A 5 9.75 -8.53 15.75
C HIS A 5 9.26 -7.28 15.00
N HIS A 6 8.42 -6.47 15.64
CA HIS A 6 8.01 -5.15 15.16
C HIS A 6 9.12 -4.12 15.40
N LYS A 7 10.07 -4.03 14.47
CA LYS A 7 11.10 -2.97 14.47
C LYS A 7 10.46 -1.62 14.13
N LYS A 8 10.44 -0.70 15.10
CA LYS A 8 10.04 0.70 14.87
C LYS A 8 11.26 1.48 14.38
N TYR A 9 11.15 2.03 13.17
CA TYR A 9 12.16 2.92 12.59
C TYR A 9 11.67 4.37 12.70
N HIS A 10 12.48 5.23 13.28
CA HIS A 10 12.22 6.68 13.35
C HIS A 10 13.02 7.36 12.26
N LEU A 11 12.35 7.76 11.18
CA LEU A 11 12.96 8.50 10.07
C LEU A 11 12.90 10.00 10.36
N THR A 12 14.04 10.68 10.32
CA THR A 12 14.12 12.13 10.44
C THR A 12 13.73 12.82 9.13
N LYS A 13 13.43 14.12 9.20
CA LYS A 13 13.08 14.93 8.03
C LYS A 13 14.21 14.95 6.99
N GLU A 14 15.45 15.11 7.44
CA GLU A 14 16.65 15.15 6.60
C GLU A 14 16.85 13.81 5.87
N GLU A 15 16.64 12.68 6.57
CA GLU A 15 16.74 11.35 5.96
C GLU A 15 15.64 11.06 4.93
N PHE A 16 14.44 11.64 5.10
CA PHE A 16 13.35 11.55 4.12
C PHE A 16 13.61 12.42 2.87
N GLU A 17 14.18 13.61 3.05
CA GLU A 17 14.46 14.55 1.96
C GLU A 17 15.72 14.13 1.16
N ASN A 18 16.62 13.34 1.75
CA ASN A 18 17.79 12.82 1.06
C ASN A 18 17.44 11.69 0.08
N LYS A 19 17.43 12.02 -1.22
CA LYS A 19 17.15 11.09 -2.32
C LYS A 19 18.09 9.88 -2.41
N ALA A 20 19.29 9.92 -1.80
CA ALA A 20 20.15 8.75 -1.71
C ALA A 20 19.55 7.63 -0.83
N ASN A 21 18.81 8.02 0.22
CA ASN A 21 18.16 7.08 1.15
C ASN A 21 16.96 6.36 0.53
N ALA A 22 16.39 6.87 -0.55
CA ALA A 22 15.34 6.17 -1.30
C ALA A 22 15.84 4.81 -1.82
N ALA A 23 17.11 4.71 -2.22
CA ALA A 23 17.74 3.45 -2.59
C ALA A 23 18.02 2.54 -1.36
N GLN A 24 18.25 3.13 -0.18
CA GLN A 24 18.49 2.37 1.06
C GLN A 24 17.21 1.67 1.56
N TYR A 25 16.02 2.24 1.32
CA TYR A 25 14.74 1.56 1.53
C TYR A 25 14.53 0.38 0.57
N HIS A 26 15.02 0.46 -0.66
CA HIS A 26 15.03 -0.69 -1.58
C HIS A 26 16.01 -1.78 -1.13
N HIS A 27 17.07 -1.47 -0.36
CA HIS A 27 18.11 -2.43 0.00
C HIS A 27 17.86 -3.20 1.31
N TYR A 28 16.74 -2.97 2.01
CA TYR A 28 16.27 -3.84 3.09
C TYR A 28 15.57 -5.13 2.59
N THR A 29 15.53 -5.35 1.28
CA THR A 29 15.16 -6.64 0.67
C THR A 29 16.30 -7.64 0.80
N GLY A 30 16.45 -8.23 1.98
CA GLY A 30 17.05 -9.56 2.08
C GLY A 30 16.20 -10.55 1.25
N LYS A 31 16.84 -11.57 0.66
CA LYS A 31 16.16 -12.59 -0.16
C LYS A 31 15.23 -13.47 0.69
N GLU A 32 14.03 -12.98 0.94
CA GLU A 32 12.82 -13.77 0.81
C GLU A 32 11.91 -13.05 -0.19
N GLU A 33 11.09 -13.82 -0.89
CA GLU A 33 10.04 -13.29 -1.75
C GLU A 33 9.13 -12.43 -0.86
N LEU A 34 9.25 -11.09 -0.97
CA LEU A 34 8.44 -10.17 -0.18
C LEU A 34 6.98 -10.61 -0.39
N GLU A 35 6.29 -10.98 0.70
CA GLU A 35 4.85 -11.28 0.63
C GLU A 35 4.11 -9.98 0.30
N THR A 36 4.12 -9.64 -0.99
CA THR A 36 3.44 -8.46 -1.48
C THR A 36 1.96 -8.71 -1.26
N GLY A 37 1.25 -7.70 -0.77
CA GLY A 37 -0.21 -7.77 -0.63
C GLY A 37 -0.94 -7.94 -1.96
N ILE A 38 -0.23 -8.09 -3.09
CA ILE A 38 -0.74 -8.34 -4.43
C ILE A 38 -0.24 -9.71 -4.92
N ARG A 39 -1.16 -10.59 -5.29
CA ARG A 39 -0.89 -11.90 -5.91
C ARG A 39 -0.48 -11.72 -7.38
N PRO A 40 0.18 -12.72 -8.02
CA PRO A 40 0.59 -12.62 -9.43
C PRO A 40 -0.55 -12.38 -10.43
N ASP A 41 -1.80 -12.70 -10.06
CA ASP A 41 -3.02 -12.43 -10.83
C ASP A 41 -3.55 -10.98 -10.66
N GLY A 42 -2.86 -10.14 -9.88
CA GLY A 42 -3.24 -8.76 -9.56
C GLY A 42 -4.23 -8.62 -8.40
N SER A 43 -4.74 -9.73 -7.85
CA SER A 43 -5.68 -9.69 -6.72
C SER A 43 -4.98 -9.36 -5.39
N ILE A 44 -5.69 -8.70 -4.48
CA ILE A 44 -5.13 -8.30 -3.17
C ILE A 44 -5.23 -9.49 -2.21
N ASP A 45 -4.11 -9.91 -1.64
CA ASP A 45 -4.12 -10.78 -0.48
C ASP A 45 -4.57 -10.02 0.77
N LEU A 46 -5.72 -10.42 1.29
CA LEU A 46 -6.35 -9.80 2.45
C LEU A 46 -5.62 -10.12 3.76
N ASN A 47 -4.86 -11.21 3.80
CA ASN A 47 -4.22 -11.72 5.02
C ASN A 47 -2.84 -11.11 5.28
N CYS A 48 -2.25 -10.45 4.27
CA CYS A 48 -1.00 -9.71 4.37
C CYS A 48 -1.09 -8.65 5.49
N PRO A 49 -0.26 -8.73 6.55
CA PRO A 49 -0.29 -7.82 7.69
C PRO A 49 -0.22 -6.33 7.33
N CYS A 50 0.50 -5.99 6.27
CA CYS A 50 0.63 -4.62 5.77
C CYS A 50 -0.70 -4.05 5.25
N MET A 51 -1.58 -4.88 4.68
CA MET A 51 -2.86 -4.46 4.10
C MET A 51 -3.97 -4.36 5.16
N HIS A 52 -3.89 -5.13 6.25
CA HIS A 52 -4.90 -5.11 7.32
C HIS A 52 -5.18 -3.69 7.84
N SER A 53 -4.15 -2.89 8.14
CA SER A 53 -4.34 -1.54 8.69
C SER A 53 -5.08 -0.58 7.74
N ALA A 54 -4.85 -0.69 6.43
CA ALA A 54 -5.51 0.14 5.43
C ALA A 54 -6.94 -0.34 5.12
N LEU A 55 -7.18 -1.65 5.16
CA LEU A 55 -8.47 -2.26 4.87
C LEU A 55 -9.43 -2.28 6.08
N ALA A 56 -8.92 -2.26 7.30
CA ALA A 56 -9.71 -2.13 8.53
C ALA A 56 -10.27 -0.71 8.78
N HIS A 57 -9.90 0.27 7.95
CA HIS A 57 -10.47 1.61 8.03
C HIS A 57 -11.96 1.62 7.66
N ARG A 58 -12.73 2.59 8.17
CA ARG A 58 -14.18 2.74 7.87
C ARG A 58 -14.49 2.84 6.36
N CYS A 59 -13.53 3.32 5.58
CA CYS A 59 -13.60 3.43 4.11
C CYS A 59 -12.75 2.37 3.37
N GLY A 60 -12.27 1.34 4.06
CA GLY A 60 -11.33 0.34 3.55
C GLY A 60 -11.89 -0.52 2.41
N HIS A 61 -13.21 -0.72 2.35
CA HIS A 61 -13.83 -1.43 1.21
C HIS A 61 -13.67 -0.66 -0.11
N LEU A 62 -13.74 0.69 -0.08
CA LEU A 62 -13.49 1.54 -1.25
C LEU A 62 -12.00 1.52 -1.63
N PHE A 63 -11.11 1.44 -0.64
CA PHE A 63 -9.68 1.31 -0.87
C PHE A 63 -9.32 0.00 -1.59
N ARG A 64 -9.92 -1.13 -1.16
CA ARG A 64 -9.75 -2.43 -1.85
C ARG A 64 -10.16 -2.34 -3.32
N LEU A 65 -11.33 -1.75 -3.61
CA LEU A 65 -11.83 -1.58 -4.98
C LEU A 65 -10.91 -0.68 -5.82
N ALA A 66 -10.37 0.39 -5.23
CA ALA A 66 -9.45 1.29 -5.90
C ALA A 66 -8.10 0.61 -6.24
N ILE A 67 -7.52 -0.14 -5.30
CA ILE A 67 -6.27 -0.90 -5.56
C ILE A 67 -6.51 -2.06 -6.53
N GLN A 68 -7.62 -2.80 -6.42
CA GLN A 68 -7.94 -3.88 -7.37
C GLN A 68 -8.06 -3.34 -8.80
N CYS A 69 -8.74 -2.21 -8.97
CA CYS A 69 -8.80 -1.51 -10.26
C CYS A 69 -7.38 -1.09 -10.70
N PHE A 70 -6.63 -0.41 -9.82
CA PHE A 70 -5.29 0.08 -10.14
C PHE A 70 -4.35 -1.05 -10.60
N ASN A 71 -4.36 -2.20 -9.93
CA ASN A 71 -3.53 -3.35 -10.28
C ASN A 71 -3.86 -3.91 -11.66
N ALA A 72 -5.16 -4.06 -11.96
CA ALA A 72 -5.66 -4.57 -13.23
C ALA A 72 -5.53 -3.57 -14.38
N SER A 73 -5.40 -2.27 -14.08
CA SER A 73 -5.29 -1.21 -15.07
C SER A 73 -4.06 -1.39 -15.98
N THR A 74 -4.31 -1.29 -17.29
CA THR A 74 -3.31 -1.30 -18.36
C THR A 74 -3.16 0.06 -19.04
N THR A 75 -3.78 1.11 -18.50
CA THR A 75 -3.67 2.47 -19.09
C THR A 75 -2.27 3.05 -18.89
N ASN A 76 -1.91 4.05 -19.70
CA ASN A 76 -0.73 4.88 -19.47
C ASN A 76 -1.16 6.35 -19.27
N PRO A 77 -1.00 6.95 -18.07
CA PRO A 77 -0.45 6.37 -16.85
C PRO A 77 -1.35 5.27 -16.27
N LYS A 78 -0.77 4.37 -15.46
CA LYS A 78 -1.50 3.25 -14.84
C LYS A 78 -2.55 3.77 -13.83
N GLY A 79 -3.76 3.21 -13.90
CA GLY A 79 -4.88 3.57 -13.03
C GLY A 79 -5.64 4.83 -13.45
N ASN A 80 -5.45 5.35 -14.67
CA ASN A 80 -6.16 6.53 -15.17
C ASN A 80 -7.67 6.27 -15.35
N ASP A 81 -8.04 5.03 -15.63
CA ASP A 81 -9.40 4.47 -15.62
C ASP A 81 -9.98 4.30 -14.21
N CYS A 82 -9.14 4.28 -13.17
CA CYS A 82 -9.53 4.01 -11.78
C CYS A 82 -9.76 5.27 -10.93
N LEU A 83 -9.61 6.46 -11.51
CA LEU A 83 -9.70 7.75 -10.83
C LEU A 83 -10.99 7.92 -10.00
N GLU A 84 -12.14 7.46 -10.49
CA GLU A 84 -13.40 7.54 -9.74
C GLU A 84 -13.39 6.67 -8.47
N ARG A 85 -12.73 5.50 -8.47
CA ARG A 85 -12.61 4.66 -7.25
C ARG A 85 -11.77 5.33 -6.17
N PHE A 86 -10.69 6.01 -6.57
CA PHE A 86 -9.89 6.81 -5.64
C PHE A 86 -10.65 8.04 -5.13
N LYS A 87 -11.47 8.69 -5.98
CA LYS A 87 -12.37 9.79 -5.56
C LYS A 87 -13.42 9.30 -4.56
N GLU A 88 -14.08 8.17 -4.80
CA GLU A 88 -15.04 7.55 -3.87
C GLU A 88 -14.40 7.32 -2.49
N HIS A 89 -13.21 6.71 -2.45
CA HIS A 89 -12.48 6.47 -1.20
C HIS A 89 -12.12 7.78 -0.48
N ALA A 90 -11.60 8.78 -1.20
CA ALA A 90 -11.24 10.08 -0.63
C ALA A 90 -12.46 10.86 -0.12
N LEU A 91 -13.59 10.81 -0.83
CA LEU A 91 -14.87 11.40 -0.42
C LEU A 91 -15.44 10.71 0.82
N CYS A 92 -15.27 9.40 0.96
CA CYS A 92 -15.63 8.68 2.18
C CYS A 92 -14.77 9.15 3.37
N GLY A 93 -13.45 9.27 3.20
CA GLY A 93 -12.56 9.79 4.25
C GLY A 93 -12.99 11.17 4.75
N LYS A 94 -13.31 12.10 3.82
CA LYS A 94 -13.80 13.46 4.11
C LYS A 94 -15.15 13.53 4.87
N ARG A 95 -15.89 12.43 5.01
CA ARG A 95 -17.12 12.38 5.84
C ARG A 95 -16.84 12.10 7.32
N PHE A 96 -15.59 11.77 7.66
CA PHE A 96 -15.15 11.41 9.01
C PHE A 96 -13.93 12.22 9.48
N THR A 97 -13.68 13.35 8.83
CA THR A 97 -12.70 14.40 9.20
C THR A 97 -13.43 15.61 9.75
#